data_AF-A0A183EBF8-F1
#
_entry.id   AF-A0A183EBF8-F1
#
_cell.length_a   1.000
_cell.length_b   1.000
_cell.length_c   1.000
_cell.angle_alpha   90.00
_cell.angle_beta   90.00
_cell.angle_gamma   90.00
#
_symmetry.space_group_name_H-M   'P 1'
#
loop_
_entity.id
_entity.type
_entity.pdbx_description
1 polymer ?
#
loop_
_entity_poly.entity_id
_entity_poly.type
_entity_poly.pdbx_seq_one_letter_code
_entity_poly.pdbx_strand_id
1 'polypeptide(L)'
;LSPYWSVYRTWAKGRWIGRRLLDVFADEFLALSPNYPAAACKLGRICVNGNQMTDVNYVVQNNDAIEHIGHRHENPILDCRIKVIDSNSDILVVDKPPSMPVHPCGRYSALSKSKILTDFW
;
A
#
# COMPACT_ATOMS: atom_id res chain seq x y z
N LEU A 1 -1.84 -3.71 -15.68
CA LEU A 1 -0.94 -2.62 -15.25
C LEU A 1 0.44 -3.22 -15.02
N SER A 2 1.51 -2.62 -15.56
CA SER A 2 2.86 -3.08 -15.24
C SER A 2 3.20 -2.80 -13.78
N PRO A 3 3.99 -3.65 -13.11
CA PRO A 3 4.49 -3.38 -11.77
C PRO A 3 5.21 -2.04 -11.65
N TYR A 4 5.14 -1.41 -10.48
CA TYR A 4 5.73 -0.09 -10.24
C TYR A 4 6.27 0.06 -8.82
N TRP A 5 7.18 1.02 -8.61
CA TRP A 5 7.73 1.32 -7.29
C TRP A 5 6.85 2.30 -6.53
N SER A 6 6.70 2.08 -5.23
CA SER A 6 5.93 2.96 -4.34
C SER A 6 6.65 3.14 -3.01
N VAL A 7 6.54 4.34 -2.45
CA VAL A 7 7.11 4.69 -1.14
C VAL A 7 5.98 4.82 -0.13
N TYR A 8 6.05 4.02 0.93
CA TYR A 8 5.19 4.12 2.10
C TYR A 8 5.88 4.92 3.17
N ARG A 9 5.17 5.85 3.77
CA ARG A 9 5.66 6.67 4.87
C ARG A 9 4.73 6.54 6.05
N THR A 10 5.31 6.38 7.22
CA THR A 10 4.55 6.35 8.47
C THR A 10 5.43 6.81 9.62
N TRP A 11 4.79 7.32 10.66
CA TRP A 11 5.46 7.60 11.92
C TRP A 11 5.38 6.38 12.82
N ALA A 12 6.38 6.20 13.68
CA ALA A 12 6.36 5.17 14.69
C ALA A 12 5.08 5.27 15.53
N LYS A 13 4.34 4.16 15.60
CA LYS A 13 3.15 4.06 16.44
C LYS A 13 3.56 3.69 17.85
N GLY A 14 2.81 4.11 18.86
CA GLY A 14 3.12 3.82 20.26
C GLY A 14 3.39 2.34 20.54
N ARG A 15 2.63 1.43 19.92
CA ARG A 15 2.80 -0.03 20.04
C ARG A 15 4.04 -0.61 19.35
N TRP A 16 4.77 0.18 18.58
CA TRP A 16 6.01 -0.22 17.91
C TRP A 16 7.25 0.17 18.71
N ILE A 17 7.15 1.19 19.56
CA ILE A 17 8.28 1.71 20.35
C ILE A 17 8.87 0.58 21.21
N GLY A 18 10.20 0.46 21.20
CA GLY A 18 10.92 -0.59 21.93
C GLY A 18 10.89 -1.96 21.26
N ARG A 19 10.22 -2.11 20.11
CA ARG A 19 10.25 -3.34 19.31
C ARG A 19 11.29 -3.25 18.20
N ARG A 20 11.82 -4.40 17.78
CA ARG A 20 12.69 -4.45 16.61
C ARG A 20 11.90 -4.12 15.35
N LEU A 21 12.51 -3.32 14.48
CA LEU A 21 11.89 -2.87 13.23
C LEU A 21 11.44 -4.04 12.36
N LEU A 22 12.27 -5.08 12.22
CA LEU A 22 11.93 -6.24 11.41
C LEU A 22 10.73 -7.02 11.94
N ASP A 23 10.59 -7.12 13.26
CA ASP A 23 9.46 -7.80 13.90
C ASP A 23 8.17 -6.99 13.69
N VAL A 24 8.24 -5.65 13.77
CA VAL A 24 7.13 -4.76 13.39
C VAL A 24 6.72 -4.98 11.93
N PHE A 25 7.70 -5.08 11.02
CA PHE A 25 7.42 -5.32 9.61
C PHE A 25 6.77 -6.69 9.36
N ALA A 26 7.24 -7.74 10.06
CA ALA A 26 6.70 -9.08 9.93
C ALA A 26 5.25 -9.20 10.44
N ASP A 27 4.94 -8.56 11.56
CA ASP A 27 3.63 -8.71 12.22
C ASP A 27 2.54 -7.80 11.61
N GLU A 28 2.87 -6.57 11.27
CA GLU A 28 1.87 -5.58 10.81
C GLU A 28 1.59 -5.67 9.32
N PHE A 29 2.56 -6.16 8.54
CA PHE A 29 2.50 -6.18 7.07
C PHE A 29 2.47 -7.62 6.55
N LEU A 30 1.48 -8.38 6.99
CA LEU A 30 1.26 -9.80 6.68
C LEU A 30 1.23 -10.17 5.19
N ALA A 31 1.08 -9.18 4.30
CA ALA A 31 1.20 -9.38 2.86
C ALA A 31 2.65 -9.67 2.40
N LEU A 32 3.63 -9.41 3.26
CA LEU A 32 5.05 -9.66 3.03
C LEU A 32 5.43 -11.03 3.63
N SER A 33 6.33 -11.76 2.98
CA SER A 33 6.86 -12.98 3.58
C SER A 33 7.69 -12.64 4.83
N PRO A 34 7.77 -13.51 5.84
CA PRO A 34 8.53 -13.24 7.06
C PRO A 34 10.02 -12.92 6.82
N ASN A 35 10.58 -13.41 5.71
CA ASN A 35 11.97 -13.18 5.33
C ASN A 35 12.17 -11.87 4.53
N TYR A 36 11.10 -11.29 3.99
CA TYR A 36 11.17 -10.09 3.16
C TYR A 36 11.72 -8.87 3.91
N PRO A 37 11.30 -8.54 5.16
CA PRO A 37 11.78 -7.35 5.85
C PRO A 37 13.31 -7.31 5.99
N ALA A 38 13.94 -8.44 6.31
CA ALA A 38 15.39 -8.54 6.42
C ALA A 38 16.08 -8.28 5.07
N ALA A 39 15.54 -8.83 3.98
CA ALA A 39 16.06 -8.59 2.64
C ALA A 39 15.84 -7.12 2.21
N ALA A 40 14.67 -6.55 2.46
CA ALA A 40 14.35 -5.16 2.15
C ALA A 40 15.28 -4.19 2.91
N CYS A 41 15.55 -4.46 4.19
CA CYS A 41 16.53 -3.72 4.99
C CYS A 41 17.93 -3.77 4.36
N LYS A 42 18.45 -4.98 4.08
CA LYS A 42 19.78 -5.15 3.46
C LYS A 42 19.90 -4.50 2.08
N LEU A 43 18.81 -4.50 1.30
CA LEU A 43 18.75 -3.86 -0.03
C LEU A 43 18.49 -2.35 0.03
N GLY A 44 18.43 -1.75 1.22
CA GLY A 44 18.24 -0.31 1.36
C GLY A 44 16.84 0.22 1.06
N ARG A 45 15.84 -0.65 1.16
CA ARG A 45 14.44 -0.31 0.87
C ARG A 45 13.67 0.12 2.12
N ILE A 46 14.33 0.20 3.27
CA ILE A 46 13.74 0.72 4.50
C ILE A 46 14.63 1.87 4.95
N CYS A 47 14.03 3.01 5.28
CA CYS A 47 14.72 4.16 5.86
C CYS A 47 14.08 4.53 7.20
N VAL A 48 14.89 5.01 8.13
CA VAL A 48 14.42 5.61 9.38
C VAL A 48 15.04 7.00 9.50
N ASN A 49 14.19 8.02 9.69
CA ASN A 49 14.56 9.43 9.76
C ASN A 49 15.41 9.89 8.56
N GLY A 50 15.04 9.43 7.36
CA GLY A 50 15.74 9.74 6.09
C GLY A 50 17.04 8.96 5.86
N ASN A 51 17.50 8.16 6.83
CA ASN A 51 18.70 7.35 6.70
C ASN A 51 18.34 5.92 6.32
N GLN A 52 19.06 5.36 5.34
CA GLN A 52 18.90 3.98 4.93
C GLN A 52 19.18 3.04 6.11
N MET A 53 18.22 2.18 6.44
CA MET A 53 18.34 1.25 7.55
C MET A 53 19.09 0.00 7.11
N THR A 54 20.28 -0.20 7.64
CA THR A 54 21.12 -1.39 7.41
C THR A 54 21.21 -2.30 8.65
N ASP A 55 20.81 -1.80 9.82
CA ASP A 55 20.81 -2.56 11.06
C ASP A 55 19.51 -3.36 11.23
N VAL A 56 19.63 -4.67 11.08
CA VAL A 56 18.53 -5.64 11.26
C VAL A 56 18.07 -5.79 12.71
N ASN A 57 18.83 -5.24 13.67
CA ASN A 57 18.50 -5.23 15.09
C ASN A 57 17.99 -3.88 15.58
N TYR A 58 17.80 -2.91 14.68
CA TYR A 58 17.30 -1.59 15.02
C TYR A 58 15.99 -1.68 15.81
N VAL A 59 15.95 -0.98 16.94
CA VAL A 59 14.78 -0.87 17.82
C VAL A 59 14.10 0.46 17.56
N VAL A 60 12.81 0.41 17.25
CA VAL A 60 12.00 1.58 16.91
C VAL A 60 11.90 2.52 18.12
N GLN A 61 12.17 3.80 17.87
CA GLN A 61 12.10 4.89 18.84
C GLN A 61 10.82 5.70 18.66
N ASN A 62 10.49 6.49 19.68
CA ASN A 62 9.39 7.45 19.57
C ASN A 62 9.71 8.50 18.50
N ASN A 63 8.71 8.91 17.74
CA ASN A 63 8.81 9.87 16.63
C ASN A 63 9.72 9.45 15.46
N ASP A 64 10.09 8.17 15.32
CA ASP A 64 10.76 7.74 14.09
C ASP A 64 9.87 7.91 12.87
N ALA A 65 10.39 8.57 11.83
CA ALA A 65 9.81 8.58 10.50
C ALA A 65 10.32 7.35 9.74
N ILE A 66 9.44 6.41 9.42
CA ILE A 66 9.76 5.16 8.75
C ILE A 66 9.29 5.23 7.30
N GLU A 67 10.21 4.94 6.37
CA GLU A 67 9.92 4.80 4.95
C GLU A 67 10.19 3.38 4.47
N HIS A 68 9.30 2.86 3.61
CA HIS A 68 9.49 1.58 2.93
C HIS A 68 9.27 1.73 1.42
N ILE A 69 10.23 1.25 0.64
CA ILE A 69 10.19 1.24 -0.82
C ILE A 69 9.75 -0.15 -1.27
N GLY A 70 8.49 -0.27 -1.64
CA GLY A 70 7.88 -1.52 -2.07
C GLY A 70 7.65 -1.57 -3.58
N HIS A 71 7.88 -2.74 -4.17
CA HIS A 71 7.47 -3.02 -5.55
C HIS A 71 6.01 -3.49 -5.55
N ARG A 72 5.14 -2.72 -6.20
CA ARG A 72 3.69 -2.94 -6.25
C ARG A 72 3.32 -3.81 -7.45
N HIS A 73 2.63 -4.90 -7.17
CA HIS A 73 1.96 -5.74 -8.15
C HIS A 73 0.46 -5.70 -7.82
N GLU A 74 -0.32 -4.97 -8.62
CA GLU A 74 -1.78 -5.00 -8.46
C GLU A 74 -2.34 -6.25 -9.16
N ASN A 75 -3.32 -6.88 -8.53
CA ASN A 75 -4.02 -7.99 -9.14
C ASN A 75 -4.82 -7.51 -10.35
N PRO A 76 -4.99 -8.34 -11.39
CA PRO A 76 -5.91 -8.02 -12.47
C PRO A 76 -7.34 -7.84 -11.92
N ILE A 77 -8.08 -6.91 -12.52
CA ILE A 77 -9.52 -6.70 -12.28
C ILE A 77 -10.29 -7.05 -13.54
N LEU A 78 -11.61 -7.29 -13.40
CA LEU A 78 -12.48 -7.45 -14.56
C LEU A 78 -12.44 -6.21 -15.46
N ASP A 79 -12.18 -6.43 -16.75
CA ASP A 79 -12.23 -5.39 -17.78
C ASP A 79 -13.63 -5.30 -18.39
N CYS A 80 -14.58 -4.85 -17.58
CA CYS A 80 -15.96 -4.60 -18.02
C CYS A 80 -16.31 -3.12 -17.82
N ARG A 81 -17.23 -2.63 -18.64
CA ARG A 81 -17.81 -1.29 -18.44
C ARG A 81 -18.69 -1.29 -17.20
N ILE A 82 -18.64 -0.19 -16.45
CA ILE A 82 -19.55 0.01 -15.33
C ILE A 82 -20.92 0.43 -15.90
N LYS A 83 -21.97 -0.30 -15.55
CA LYS A 83 -23.32 0.00 -16.02
C LYS A 83 -23.96 1.06 -15.15
N VAL A 84 -24.49 2.12 -15.76
CA VAL A 84 -25.34 3.10 -15.07
C VAL A 84 -26.75 2.52 -14.95
N ILE A 85 -27.27 2.52 -13.73
CA ILE A 85 -28.64 2.13 -13.42
C ILE A 85 -29.54 3.37 -13.48
N ASP A 86 -29.09 4.47 -12.87
CA ASP A 86 -29.81 5.74 -12.82
C ASP A 86 -28.84 6.92 -12.66
N SER A 87 -29.25 8.11 -13.10
CA SER A 87 -28.46 9.34 -12.97
C SER A 87 -29.37 10.56 -12.97
N ASN A 88 -29.17 11.44 -11.98
CA ASN A 88 -29.79 12.76 -11.93
C ASN A 88 -28.76 13.85 -11.58
N SER A 89 -29.20 15.06 -11.25
CA SER A 89 -28.31 16.20 -10.95
C SER A 89 -27.42 16.00 -9.72
N ASP A 90 -27.81 15.13 -8.79
CA ASP A 90 -27.16 14.99 -7.49
C ASP A 90 -26.50 13.63 -7.28
N ILE A 91 -27.06 12.57 -7.89
CA ILE A 91 -26.62 11.18 -7.67
C ILE A 91 -26.43 10.42 -8.98
N LEU A 92 -25.44 9.53 -8.95
CA LEU A 92 -25.16 8.54 -9.99
C LEU A 92 -25.22 7.14 -9.36
N VAL A 93 -26.12 6.30 -9.86
CA VAL A 93 -26.30 4.92 -9.39
C VAL A 93 -25.70 3.98 -10.42
N VAL A 94 -24.73 3.18 -9.99
CA VAL A 94 -23.99 2.24 -10.85
C VAL A 94 -24.09 0.81 -10.36
N ASP A 95 -24.12 -0.12 -11.30
CA ASP A 95 -23.96 -1.55 -11.03
C ASP A 95 -22.46 -1.86 -10.93
N LYS A 96 -21.95 -1.97 -9.70
CA LYS A 96 -20.51 -2.16 -9.46
C LYS A 96 -20.13 -3.61 -9.75
N PRO A 97 -19.28 -3.88 -10.76
CA PRO A 97 -18.86 -5.24 -11.06
C PRO A 97 -18.06 -5.85 -9.90
N PRO A 98 -18.11 -7.19 -9.75
CA PRO A 98 -17.21 -7.93 -8.86
C PRO A 98 -15.74 -7.60 -9.17
N SER A 99 -14.84 -7.80 -8.20
CA SER A 99 -13.39 -7.52 -8.32
C SER A 99 -12.95 -6.07 -8.52
N MET A 100 -13.85 -5.12 -8.86
CA MET A 100 -13.47 -3.73 -9.10
C MET A 100 -13.45 -2.90 -7.79
N PRO A 101 -12.30 -2.37 -7.35
CA PRO A 101 -12.19 -1.54 -6.15
C PRO A 101 -12.79 -0.15 -6.38
N VAL A 102 -13.56 0.37 -5.40
CA VAL A 102 -14.22 1.69 -5.47
C VAL A 102 -13.25 2.84 -5.23
N HIS A 103 -12.26 2.63 -4.38
CA HIS A 103 -11.27 3.63 -4.01
C HIS A 103 -9.91 2.93 -3.81
N PRO A 104 -8.80 3.67 -3.80
CA PRO A 104 -7.48 3.11 -3.50
C PRO A 104 -7.48 2.42 -2.14
N CYS A 105 -7.31 1.11 -2.11
CA CYS A 105 -7.28 0.35 -0.88
C CYS A 105 -6.41 -0.91 -1.01
N GLY A 106 -5.69 -1.25 0.07
CA GLY A 106 -4.90 -2.48 0.14
C GLY A 106 -3.94 -2.66 -1.04
N ARG A 107 -4.23 -3.65 -1.89
CA ARG A 107 -3.43 -4.02 -3.08
C ARG A 107 -3.82 -3.28 -4.36
N TYR A 108 -4.85 -2.44 -4.33
CA TYR A 108 -5.34 -1.71 -5.49
C TYR A 108 -5.22 -0.21 -5.24
N SER A 109 -4.50 0.51 -6.11
CA SER A 109 -4.31 1.95 -5.96
C SER A 109 -4.47 2.67 -7.29
N ALA A 110 -3.72 2.24 -8.31
CA ALA A 110 -3.82 2.78 -9.65
C ALA A 110 -5.08 2.28 -10.36
N LEU A 111 -5.42 0.99 -10.23
CA LEU A 111 -6.57 0.41 -10.94
C LEU A 111 -7.92 0.96 -10.46
N SER A 112 -8.06 1.31 -9.17
CA SER A 112 -9.28 1.94 -8.66
C SER A 112 -9.48 3.35 -9.21
N LYS A 113 -8.38 4.13 -9.34
CA LYS A 113 -8.45 5.52 -9.83
C LYS A 113 -8.69 5.55 -11.32
N SER A 114 -7.94 4.77 -12.09
CA SER A 114 -8.04 4.83 -13.55
C SER A 114 -9.43 4.45 -14.05
N LYS A 115 -10.00 3.33 -13.57
CA LYS A 115 -11.24 2.82 -14.17
C LYS A 115 -12.48 3.66 -13.83
N ILE A 116 -12.65 4.05 -12.56
CA ILE A 116 -13.83 4.82 -12.14
C ILE A 116 -13.79 6.26 -12.63
N LEU A 117 -12.61 6.89 -12.64
CA LEU A 117 -12.48 8.23 -13.21
C LEU A 117 -12.74 8.18 -14.71
N THR A 118 -12.10 7.27 -15.46
CA THR A 118 -12.27 7.23 -16.93
C THR A 118 -13.71 6.94 -17.37
N ASP A 119 -14.47 6.16 -16.60
CA ASP A 119 -15.84 5.79 -16.98
C ASP A 119 -16.88 6.87 -16.59
N PHE A 120 -16.55 7.82 -15.69
CA PHE A 120 -17.55 8.76 -15.14
C PHE A 120 -17.11 10.23 -14.98
N TRP A 121 -15.83 10.56 -15.12
CA TRP A 121 -15.27 11.90 -14.95
C TRP A 121 -14.31 12.26 -16.10
#